data_AF-A0A972P1I9-F1
#
_entry.id   AF-A0A972P1I9-F1
#
_cell.length_a   1.000
_cell.length_b   1.000
_cell.length_c   1.000
_cell.angle_alpha   90.00
_cell.angle_beta   90.00
_cell.angle_gamma   90.00
#
_symmetry.space_group_name_H-M   'P 1'
#
loop_
_entity.id
_entity.type
_entity.pdbx_description
1 polymer ?
#
loop_
_entity_poly.entity_id
_entity_poly.type
_entity_poly.pdbx_seq_one_letter_code
_entity_poly.pdbx_strand_id
1 'polypeptide(L)'
;MIHAQTLPTGESSPSQPVRRKRTNVSLPSDLLDRAKEIGVNISRASERGLREEVHGAEVRVWVAENASFIAEMNARIERDGLPLDERRIF
;
A
#
# COMPACT_ATOMS: atom_id res chain seq x y z
N MET A 1 -14.76 22.10 12.37
CA MET A 1 -13.35 21.72 12.60
C MET A 1 -13.06 20.55 11.69
N ILE A 2 -12.28 20.76 10.64
CA ILE A 2 -11.87 19.69 9.73
C ILE A 2 -10.79 18.91 10.50
N HIS A 3 -11.06 17.67 10.89
CA HIS A 3 -10.04 16.79 11.44
C HIS A 3 -9.05 16.48 10.31
N ALA A 4 -7.99 17.29 10.21
CA ALA A 4 -6.85 16.98 9.39
C ALA A 4 -6.21 15.72 9.97
N GLN A 5 -6.51 14.56 9.38
CA GLN A 5 -5.77 13.35 9.63
C GLN A 5 -4.34 13.62 9.15
N THR A 6 -3.43 13.79 10.10
CA THR A 6 -2.00 13.98 9.85
C THR A 6 -1.52 12.83 8.95
N LEU A 7 -1.06 13.17 7.75
CA LEU A 7 -0.27 12.25 6.92
C LEU A 7 0.86 11.72 7.80
N PRO A 8 1.15 10.40 7.84
CA PRO A 8 2.31 9.91 8.56
C PRO A 8 3.56 10.45 7.84
N THR A 9 4.08 11.58 8.33
CA THR A 9 5.41 12.06 8.02
C THR A 9 6.35 10.91 8.36
N GLY A 10 6.99 10.37 7.32
CA GLY A 10 7.97 9.30 7.43
C GLY A 10 9.21 9.77 8.17
N GLU A 11 9.12 9.91 9.49
CA GLU A 11 10.28 9.93 10.36
C GLU A 11 10.85 8.52 10.36
N SER A 12 11.91 8.32 9.57
CA SER A 12 12.70 7.09 9.53
C SER A 12 13.39 6.87 10.87
N SER A 13 12.64 6.31 11.82
CA SER A 13 13.17 5.69 13.03
C SER A 13 14.11 4.55 12.63
N PRO A 14 15.21 4.30 13.37
CA PRO A 14 16.12 3.20 13.07
C PRO A 14 15.33 1.89 13.03
N SER A 15 15.46 1.17 11.92
CA SER A 15 14.76 -0.08 11.61
C SER A 15 14.84 -1.06 12.78
N GLN A 16 13.79 -1.13 13.59
CA GLN A 16 13.65 -2.23 14.54
C GLN A 16 13.66 -3.55 13.76
N PRO A 17 14.33 -4.60 14.27
CA PRO A 17 14.31 -5.89 13.61
C PRO A 17 12.87 -6.36 13.45
N VAL A 18 12.45 -6.56 12.19
CA VAL A 18 11.11 -7.01 11.86
C VAL A 18 10.84 -8.32 12.59
N ARG A 19 9.89 -8.30 13.55
CA ARG A 19 9.47 -9.50 14.26
C ARG A 19 8.73 -10.41 13.29
N ARG A 20 9.40 -11.48 12.87
CA ARG A 20 8.81 -12.49 11.97
C ARG A 20 8.03 -13.51 12.78
N LYS A 21 6.76 -13.71 12.42
CA LYS A 21 5.96 -14.82 12.92
C LYS A 21 5.98 -15.94 11.88
N ARG A 22 6.31 -17.16 12.29
CA ARG A 22 6.20 -18.34 11.42
C ARG A 22 4.71 -18.69 11.28
N THR A 23 4.25 -18.79 10.04
CA THR A 23 2.89 -19.21 9.68
C THR A 23 3.01 -20.41 8.75
N ASN A 24 2.25 -21.48 9.03
CA ASN A 24 2.18 -22.63 8.13
C ASN A 24 1.07 -22.39 7.11
N VAL A 25 1.35 -22.63 5.83
CA VAL A 25 0.41 -22.43 4.72
C VAL A 25 0.45 -23.64 3.79
N SER A 26 -0.71 -24.01 3.26
CA SER A 26 -0.84 -25.10 2.29
C SER A 26 -0.89 -24.52 0.87
N LEU A 27 -0.05 -25.04 -0.02
CA LEU A 27 0.04 -24.65 -1.43
C LEU A 27 0.03 -25.91 -2.32
N PRO A 28 -0.35 -25.79 -3.61
CA PRO A 28 -0.27 -26.90 -4.56
C PRO A 28 1.12 -27.54 -4.59
N SER A 29 1.18 -28.86 -4.52
CA SER A 29 2.45 -29.61 -4.43
C SER A 29 3.29 -29.49 -5.69
N ASP A 30 2.65 -29.52 -6.86
CA ASP A 30 3.27 -29.32 -8.17
C ASP A 30 3.98 -27.96 -8.27
N LEU A 31 3.35 -26.90 -7.74
CA LEU A 31 3.94 -25.57 -7.69
C LEU A 31 5.15 -25.51 -6.74
N LEU A 32 5.05 -26.15 -5.57
CA LEU A 32 6.15 -26.21 -4.61
C LEU A 32 7.36 -26.97 -5.16
N ASP A 33 7.11 -28.08 -5.86
CA ASP A 33 8.18 -28.87 -6.45
C ASP A 33 8.82 -28.12 -7.61
N ARG A 34 8.01 -27.49 -8.48
CA ARG A 34 8.54 -26.64 -9.53
C ARG A 34 9.36 -25.47 -8.99
N ALA A 35 8.90 -24.83 -7.91
CA ALA A 35 9.62 -23.73 -7.26
C ALA A 35 10.98 -24.19 -6.73
N LYS A 36 11.07 -25.39 -6.14
CA LYS A 36 12.35 -25.97 -5.70
C LYS A 36 13.28 -26.26 -6.87
N GLU A 37 12.78 -26.86 -7.95
CA GLU A 37 13.57 -27.21 -9.15
C GLU A 37 14.28 -25.98 -9.74
N ILE A 38 13.58 -24.85 -9.78
CA ILE A 38 14.10 -23.61 -10.39
C ILE A 38 14.74 -22.66 -9.35
N GLY A 39 14.86 -23.08 -8.09
CA GLY A 39 15.53 -22.32 -7.04
C GLY A 39 14.76 -21.10 -6.52
N VAL A 40 13.42 -21.08 -6.62
CA VAL A 40 12.59 -20.02 -6.06
C VAL A 40 12.55 -20.11 -4.54
N ASN A 41 12.86 -18.99 -3.88
CA ASN A 41 12.69 -18.86 -2.44
C ASN A 41 11.20 -18.67 -2.11
N ILE A 42 10.54 -19.77 -1.74
CA ILE A 42 9.11 -19.82 -1.44
C ILE A 42 8.72 -18.80 -0.36
N SER A 43 9.49 -18.71 0.73
CA SER A 43 9.21 -17.74 1.81
C SER A 43 9.19 -16.30 1.30
N ARG A 44 10.17 -15.92 0.48
CA ARG A 44 10.26 -14.57 -0.09
C ARG A 44 9.18 -14.31 -1.13
N ALA A 45 8.83 -15.31 -1.93
CA ALA A 45 7.75 -15.21 -2.91
C ALA A 45 6.39 -15.02 -2.22
N SER A 46 6.11 -15.83 -1.19
CA SER A 46 4.89 -15.71 -0.38
C SER A 46 4.80 -14.37 0.32
N GLU A 47 5.90 -13.88 0.90
CA GLU A 47 5.93 -12.56 1.54
C GLU A 47 5.63 -11.43 0.56
N ARG A 48 6.17 -11.50 -0.66
CA ARG A 48 5.89 -10.51 -1.71
C ARG A 48 4.40 -10.50 -2.08
N GLY A 49 3.84 -11.66 -2.42
CA GLY A 49 2.43 -11.77 -2.79
C GLY A 49 1.50 -11.33 -1.66
N LEU A 50 1.79 -11.72 -0.42
CA LEU A 50 1.00 -11.30 0.74
C LEU A 50 1.04 -9.78 0.94
N ARG A 51 2.20 -9.14 0.78
CA ARG A 51 2.33 -7.68 0.89
C ARG A 51 1.50 -6.96 -0.17
N GLU A 52 1.56 -7.44 -1.42
CA GLU A 52 0.79 -6.86 -2.53
C GLU A 52 -0.71 -6.99 -2.29
N GLU A 53 -1.19 -8.16 -1.85
CA GLU A 53 -2.61 -8.38 -1.56
C GLU A 53 -3.10 -7.53 -0.38
N VAL A 54 -2.33 -7.47 0.71
CA VAL A 54 -2.65 -6.64 1.89
C VAL A 54 -2.71 -5.18 1.49
N HIS A 55 -1.70 -4.68 0.78
CA HIS A 55 -1.68 -3.29 0.33
C HIS A 55 -2.88 -2.98 -0.57
N GLY A 56 -3.19 -3.87 -1.52
CA GLY A 56 -4.37 -3.71 -2.37
C GLY A 56 -5.67 -3.66 -1.56
N ALA A 57 -5.81 -4.49 -0.52
CA ALA A 57 -6.96 -4.46 0.37
C ALA A 57 -7.06 -3.16 1.17
N GLU A 58 -5.94 -2.69 1.73
CA GLU A 58 -5.88 -1.42 2.48
C GLU A 58 -6.25 -0.23 1.59
N VAL A 59 -5.73 -0.18 0.36
CA VAL A 59 -6.08 0.87 -0.61
C VAL A 59 -7.57 0.86 -0.92
N ARG A 60 -8.17 -0.33 -1.13
CA ARG A 60 -9.62 -0.44 -1.38
C ARG A 60 -10.44 0.12 -0.21
N VAL A 61 -10.07 -0.20 1.02
CA VAL A 61 -10.73 0.32 2.22
C VAL A 61 -10.56 1.84 2.30
N TRP A 62 -9.34 2.33 2.14
CA TRP A 62 -9.05 3.75 2.20
C TRP A 62 -9.81 4.57 1.14
N VAL A 63 -9.87 4.08 -0.10
CA VAL A 63 -10.62 4.74 -1.18
C VAL A 63 -12.12 4.80 -0.84
N ALA A 64 -12.69 3.72 -0.30
CA ALA A 64 -14.09 3.71 0.11
C ALA A 64 -14.37 4.71 1.24
N GLU A 65 -13.50 4.78 2.24
CA GLU A 65 -13.63 5.71 3.37
C GLU A 65 -13.46 7.18 2.95
N ASN A 66 -12.62 7.45 1.95
CA ASN A 66 -12.29 8.80 1.50
C ASN A 66 -13.03 9.24 0.24
N ALA A 67 -13.98 8.43 -0.26
CA ALA A 67 -14.67 8.68 -1.53
C ALA A 67 -15.36 10.05 -1.58
N SER A 68 -16.02 10.46 -0.49
CA SER A 68 -16.69 11.77 -0.40
C SER A 68 -15.70 12.93 -0.41
N PHE A 69 -14.62 12.83 0.35
CA PHE A 69 -13.56 13.82 0.39
C PHE A 69 -12.86 13.96 -0.97
N ILE A 70 -12.55 12.84 -1.62
CA ILE A 70 -11.97 12.83 -2.97
C ILE A 70 -12.91 13.51 -3.96
N ALA A 71 -14.21 13.20 -3.92
CA ALA A 71 -15.20 13.83 -4.80
C ALA A 71 -15.31 15.35 -4.57
N GLU A 72 -15.32 15.79 -3.31
CA GLU A 72 -15.35 17.22 -2.96
C GLU A 72 -14.08 17.95 -3.45
N MET A 73 -12.92 17.35 -3.23
CA MET A 73 -11.64 17.92 -3.68
C MET A 73 -11.54 17.97 -5.21
N ASN A 74 -12.00 16.94 -5.91
CA ASN A 74 -12.06 16.93 -7.37
C ASN A 74 -12.97 18.04 -7.89
N ALA A 75 -14.19 18.17 -7.34
CA ALA A 75 -15.11 19.24 -7.73
C ALA A 75 -14.54 20.64 -7.46
N ARG A 76 -13.80 20.79 -6.35
CA ARG A 76 -13.11 22.04 -6.05
C ARG A 76 -12.01 22.35 -7.06
N ILE A 77 -11.19 21.37 -7.44
CA ILE A 77 -10.12 21.53 -8.44
C ILE A 77 -10.71 21.87 -9.81
N GLU A 78 -11.81 21.22 -10.20
CA GLU A 78 -12.52 21.52 -11.45
C GLU A 78 -13.05 22.96 -11.49
N ARG A 79 -13.54 23.47 -10.35
CA ARG A 79 -14.07 24.83 -10.23
C ARG A 79 -12.98 25.89 -10.12
N ASP A 80 -12.00 25.68 -9.25
CA ASP A 80 -11.04 26.69 -8.81
C ASP A 80 -9.66 26.55 -9.48
N GLY A 81 -9.43 25.46 -10.22
CA GLY A 81 -8.11 25.08 -10.72
C GLY A 81 -7.24 24.43 -9.64
N LEU A 82 -5.99 24.13 -9.99
CA LEU A 82 -5.04 23.55 -9.03
C LEU A 82 -4.60 24.63 -8.01
N PRO A 83 -4.69 24.39 -6.69
CA PRO A 83 -4.41 25.40 -5.66
C PRO A 83 -3.02 26.03 -5.68
N LEU A 84 -2.06 25.40 -6.37
CA LEU A 84 -0.66 25.85 -6.45
C LEU A 84 -0.18 26.06 -7.88
N ASP A 85 -1.09 26.10 -8.86
CA ASP A 85 -0.70 26.22 -10.28
C ASP A 85 0.09 27.51 -10.54
N GLU A 86 -0.31 28.60 -9.88
CA GLU A 86 0.33 29.93 -9.99
C GLU A 86 1.77 29.97 -9.45
N ARG A 87 2.22 28.96 -8.70
CA ARG A 87 3.57 28.90 -8.09
C ARG A 87 4.43 27.78 -8.65
N ARG A 88 4.04 27.18 -9.77
CA ARG A 88 4.81 26.12 -10.42
C ARG A 88 6.02 26.72 -11.17
N ILE A 89 7.23 26.43 -10.68
CA ILE A 89 8.50 26.80 -11.31
C ILE A 89 9.01 25.60 -12.13
N PHE A 90 9.46 25.81 -13.36
CA PHE A 90 10.02 24.77 -14.26
C PHE A 90 11.55 24.80 -14.26
#